data_AF-A0AAZ3RVG7-F1
#
_entry.id   AF-A0AAZ3RVG7-F1
#
_cell.length_a   1.000
_cell.length_b   1.000
_cell.length_c   1.000
_cell.angle_alpha   90.00
_cell.angle_beta   90.00
_cell.angle_gamma   90.00
#
_symmetry.space_group_name_H-M   'P 1'
#
loop_
_entity.id
_entity.type
_entity.pdbx_description
1 polymer ?
#
loop_
_entity_poly.entity_id
_entity_poly.type
_entity_poly.pdbx_seq_one_letter_code
_entity_poly.pdbx_strand_id
1 'polypeptide(L)'
;MQRYCDKILRPIVVSFIHCNHLMFQHDNAQAHVARICTQFLEAENVPVLSWPAYSPDMSLIEHVLDALDRRVRQRVPVPANISNFAQPLKRSGTTFHRPQSTA
;
A
#
# COMPACT_ATOMS: atom_id res chain seq x y z
N MET A 1 5.60 2.22 17.07
CA MET A 1 4.46 2.83 16.36
C MET A 1 4.69 4.29 16.01
N GLN A 2 5.22 5.15 16.89
CA GLN A 2 5.55 6.55 16.54
C GLN A 2 6.40 6.70 15.26
N ARG A 3 7.45 5.88 15.11
CA ARG A 3 8.28 5.84 13.89
C ARG A 3 7.49 5.57 12.60
N TYR A 4 6.40 4.81 12.67
CA TYR A 4 5.54 4.54 11.52
C TYR A 4 4.74 5.80 11.13
N CYS A 5 4.20 6.52 12.12
CA CYS A 5 3.54 7.80 11.88
C CYS A 5 4.49 8.80 11.23
N ASP A 6 5.70 8.96 11.77
CA ASP A 6 6.63 10.01 11.32
C ASP A 6 7.29 9.70 9.97
N LYS A 7 7.62 8.44 9.70
CA LYS A 7 8.37 8.06 8.50
C LYS A 7 7.49 7.64 7.33
N ILE A 8 6.25 7.22 7.59
CA ILE A 8 5.37 6.67 6.55
C ILE A 8 4.10 7.50 6.45
N LEU A 9 3.27 7.57 7.50
CA LEU A 9 1.96 8.22 7.41
C LEU A 9 2.08 9.71 7.08
N ARG A 10 2.93 10.45 7.81
CA ARG A 10 3.06 11.90 7.64
C ARG A 10 3.58 12.31 6.24
N PRO A 11 4.76 11.84 5.76
CA PRO A 11 5.29 12.32 4.49
C PRO A 11 4.58 11.75 3.26
N ILE A 12 3.98 10.56 3.36
CA ILE A 12 3.40 9.86 2.20
C ILE A 12 1.89 9.96 2.20
N VAL A 13 1.23 9.53 3.28
CA VAL A 13 -0.23 9.40 3.31
C VAL A 13 -0.90 10.76 3.43
N VAL A 14 -0.56 11.56 4.44
CA VAL A 14 -1.22 12.86 4.69
C VAL A 14 -1.11 13.77 3.47
N SER A 15 0.11 13.92 2.93
CA SER A 15 0.34 14.77 1.75
C SER A 15 -0.46 14.30 0.53
N PHE A 16 -0.44 12.99 0.24
CA PHE A 16 -1.12 12.47 -0.95
C PHE A 16 -2.64 12.52 -0.83
N ILE A 17 -3.19 12.23 0.35
CA ILE A 17 -4.62 12.27 0.61
C ILE A 17 -5.17 13.69 0.47
N HIS A 18 -4.51 14.68 1.08
CA HIS A 18 -4.97 16.07 1.04
C HIS A 18 -4.86 16.68 -0.35
N CYS A 19 -3.79 16.40 -1.10
CA CYS A 19 -3.64 16.91 -2.46
C CYS A 19 -4.69 16.35 -3.43
N ASN A 20 -5.22 15.15 -3.17
CA ASN A 20 -6.09 14.43 -4.11
C ASN A 20 -7.52 14.17 -3.60
N HIS A 21 -7.87 14.65 -2.40
CA HIS A 21 -9.18 14.45 -1.75
C HIS A 21 -9.61 12.97 -1.71
N LEU A 22 -8.70 12.09 -1.29
CA LEU A 22 -8.90 10.64 -1.28
C LEU A 22 -9.28 10.12 0.11
N MET A 23 -9.74 8.87 0.18
CA MET A 23 -9.86 8.12 1.43
C MET A 23 -8.70 7.14 1.58
N PHE A 24 -8.19 7.01 2.81
CA PHE A 24 -7.11 6.09 3.14
C PHE A 24 -7.67 4.71 3.50
N GLN A 25 -7.20 3.66 2.82
CA GLN A 25 -7.52 2.25 3.13
C GLN A 25 -6.26 1.56 3.67
N HIS A 26 -6.38 0.79 4.77
CA HIS A 26 -5.31 -0.04 5.34
C HIS A 26 -5.88 -1.36 5.87
N ASP A 27 -5.13 -2.46 5.84
CA ASP A 27 -5.53 -3.87 6.13
C ASP A 27 -6.06 -4.18 7.55
N ASN A 28 -6.35 -3.16 8.35
CA ASN A 28 -6.73 -3.26 9.77
C ASN A 28 -5.74 -4.06 10.64
N ALA A 29 -4.49 -4.27 10.21
CA ALA A 29 -3.51 -4.97 11.03
C ALA A 29 -3.21 -4.18 12.31
N GLN A 30 -2.78 -4.90 13.36
CA GLN A 30 -2.60 -4.35 14.72
C GLN A 30 -1.74 -3.07 14.76
N ALA A 31 -0.76 -2.94 13.88
CA ALA A 31 0.09 -1.75 13.78
C ALA A 31 -0.66 -0.50 13.27
N HIS A 32 -1.66 -0.67 12.41
CA HIS A 32 -2.45 0.43 11.83
C HIS A 32 -3.62 0.84 12.72
N VAL A 33 -4.21 -0.12 13.44
CA VAL A 33 -5.28 0.13 14.43
C VAL A 33 -4.76 0.49 15.82
N ALA A 34 -3.44 0.49 16.00
CA ALA A 34 -2.85 0.94 17.24
C ALA A 34 -3.32 2.37 17.55
N ARG A 35 -3.71 2.62 18.80
CA ARG A 35 -4.29 3.90 19.24
C ARG A 35 -3.50 5.13 18.78
N ILE A 36 -2.17 5.04 18.78
CA ILE A 36 -1.29 6.13 18.35
C ILE A 36 -1.38 6.42 16.84
N CYS A 37 -1.64 5.41 16.02
CA CYS A 37 -1.82 5.56 14.58
C CYS A 37 -3.23 6.09 14.28
N THR A 38 -4.25 5.60 14.96
CA THR A 38 -5.63 6.09 14.76
C THR A 38 -5.77 7.54 15.21
N GLN A 39 -5.26 7.90 16.39
CA GLN A 39 -5.24 9.29 16.87
C GLN A 39 -4.44 10.21 15.96
N PHE A 40 -3.35 9.71 15.37
CA PHE A 40 -2.57 10.49 14.40
C PHE A 40 -3.38 10.78 13.13
N LEU A 41 -4.05 9.78 12.57
CA LEU A 41 -4.87 9.95 11.37
C LEU A 41 -6.06 10.91 11.62
N GLU A 42 -6.68 10.81 12.79
CA GLU A 42 -7.72 11.73 13.24
C GLU A 42 -7.20 13.17 13.37
N ALA A 43 -6.04 13.36 14.03
CA ALA A 43 -5.44 14.68 14.22
C ALA A 43 -5.03 15.35 12.89
N GLU A 44 -4.61 14.55 11.90
CA GLU A 44 -4.28 15.02 10.56
C GLU A 44 -5.50 15.12 9.64
N ASN A 45 -6.71 14.84 10.12
CA ASN A 45 -7.97 14.83 9.34
C ASN A 45 -7.93 13.90 8.11
N VAL A 46 -7.23 12.77 8.20
CA VAL A 46 -7.18 11.77 7.13
C VAL A 46 -8.43 10.90 7.20
N PRO A 47 -9.35 10.96 6.23
CA PRO A 47 -10.51 10.07 6.20
C PRO A 47 -10.07 8.64 5.95
N VAL A 48 -10.41 7.73 6.86
CA VAL A 48 -10.11 6.29 6.74
C VAL A 48 -11.35 5.55 6.25
N LEU A 49 -11.18 4.72 5.23
CA LEU A 49 -12.24 3.87 4.72
C LEU A 49 -12.61 2.82 5.77
N SER A 50 -13.85 2.85 6.24
CA SER A 50 -14.37 1.84 7.16
C SER A 50 -14.60 0.53 6.39
N TRP A 51 -13.94 -0.54 6.83
CA TRP A 51 -14.09 -1.87 6.25
C TRP A 51 -13.90 -2.96 7.29
N PRO A 52 -14.57 -4.10 7.14
CA PRO A 52 -14.50 -5.19 8.12
C PRO A 52 -13.11 -5.82 8.15
N ALA A 53 -12.62 -6.05 9.37
CA ALA A 53 -11.38 -6.79 9.62
C ALA A 53 -11.46 -8.18 8.97
N TYR A 54 -10.31 -8.72 8.54
CA TYR A 54 -10.20 -10.05 7.92
C TYR A 54 -10.86 -10.19 6.54
N SER A 55 -10.87 -9.11 5.76
CA SER A 55 -11.25 -9.14 4.34
C SER A 55 -10.04 -8.95 3.42
N PRO A 56 -9.05 -9.87 3.41
CA PRO A 56 -7.88 -9.76 2.54
C PRO A 56 -8.26 -9.79 1.05
N ASP A 57 -9.40 -10.39 0.73
CA ASP A 57 -10.02 -10.40 -0.61
C ASP A 57 -10.45 -9.01 -1.09
N MET A 58 -10.69 -8.06 -0.17
CA MET A 58 -11.07 -6.68 -0.51
C MET A 58 -9.88 -5.71 -0.47
N SER A 59 -8.68 -6.20 -0.14
CA SER A 59 -7.49 -5.36 -0.05
C SER A 59 -6.87 -5.18 -1.41
N LEU A 60 -7.01 -3.97 -1.98
CA LEU A 60 -6.39 -3.63 -3.26
C LEU A 60 -4.87 -3.87 -3.24
N ILE A 61 -4.21 -3.70 -2.09
CA ILE A 61 -2.77 -3.96 -1.98
C ILE A 61 -2.43 -5.45 -2.00
N GLU A 62 -3.26 -6.33 -1.42
CA GLU A 62 -3.05 -7.78 -1.48
C GLU A 62 -3.14 -8.28 -2.92
N HIS A 63 -4.10 -7.80 -3.70
CA HIS A 63 -4.21 -8.14 -5.12
C HIS A 63 -3.01 -7.64 -5.94
N VAL A 64 -2.52 -6.43 -5.67
CA VAL A 64 -1.32 -5.90 -6.34
C VAL A 64 -0.07 -6.70 -5.95
N LEU A 65 0.04 -7.11 -4.68
CA LEU A 65 1.14 -7.94 -4.18
C LEU A 65 1.10 -9.35 -4.77
N ASP A 66 -0.06 -9.99 -4.90
CA ASP A 66 -0.21 -11.29 -5.57
C ASP A 66 0.18 -11.20 -7.05
N ALA A 67 -0.30 -10.17 -7.76
CA ALA A 67 0.09 -9.94 -9.16
C ALA A 67 1.61 -9.72 -9.30
N LEU A 68 2.21 -9.00 -8.35
CA LEU A 68 3.66 -8.79 -8.31
C LEU A 68 4.41 -10.10 -8.02
N ASP A 69 3.97 -10.89 -7.05
CA ASP A 69 4.58 -12.18 -6.68
C ASP A 69 4.57 -13.15 -7.87
N ARG A 70 3.41 -13.30 -8.53
CA ARG A 70 3.29 -14.10 -9.75
C ARG A 70 4.25 -13.64 -10.83
N ARG A 71 4.35 -12.33 -11.07
CA ARG A 71 5.27 -11.76 -12.08
C ARG A 71 6.74 -11.97 -11.71
N VAL A 72 7.07 -12.01 -10.42
CA VAL A 72 8.43 -12.30 -9.95
C VAL A 72 8.77 -13.77 -10.14
N ARG A 73 7.85 -14.69 -9.81
CA ARG A 73 8.04 -16.14 -9.99
C ARG A 73 8.18 -16.56 -11.45
N GLN A 74 7.56 -15.82 -12.37
CA GLN A 74 7.67 -16.07 -13.81
C GLN A 74 9.01 -15.61 -14.42
N ARG A 75 9.88 -14.93 -13.66
CA ARG A 75 11.19 -14.48 -14.16
C ARG A 75 12.17 -15.64 -14.24
N VAL A 76 13.02 -15.61 -15.27
CA VAL A 76 14.14 -16.53 -15.42
C VAL A 76 15.45 -15.72 -15.48
N PRO A 77 16.39 -15.91 -14.54
CA PRO A 77 16.25 -16.72 -13.32
C PRO A 77 15.32 -16.07 -12.30
N VAL A 78 14.68 -16.89 -11.46
CA VAL A 78 13.92 -16.39 -10.32
C VAL A 78 14.89 -15.67 -9.37
N PRO A 79 14.58 -14.44 -8.92
CA PRO A 79 15.46 -13.71 -8.02
C PRO A 79 15.72 -14.49 -6.72
N ALA A 80 16.98 -14.90 -6.50
CA ALA A 80 17.37 -15.67 -5.31
C ALA A 80 17.77 -14.81 -4.10
N ASN A 81 17.89 -13.48 -4.26
CA ASN A 81 18.27 -12.57 -3.18
C ASN A 81 17.64 -11.17 -3.35
N ILE A 82 17.69 -10.37 -2.27
CA ILE A 82 17.08 -9.03 -2.20
C ILE A 82 17.66 -8.09 -3.27
N SER A 83 18.96 -8.17 -3.55
CA SER A 83 19.60 -7.33 -4.58
C SER A 83 19.03 -7.58 -5.97
N ASN A 84 18.78 -8.86 -6.30
CA ASN A 84 18.19 -9.29 -7.57
C ASN A 84 16.67 -8.99 -7.65
N PHE A 85 16.01 -8.75 -6.51
CA PHE A 85 14.58 -8.39 -6.42
C PHE A 85 14.35 -6.87 -6.40
N ALA A 86 15.25 -6.10 -5.78
CA ALA A 86 15.07 -4.66 -5.59
C ALA A 86 15.19 -3.87 -6.90
N GLN A 87 16.18 -4.19 -7.76
CA GLN A 87 16.39 -3.45 -9.01
C GLN A 87 15.18 -3.56 -9.97
N PRO A 88 14.56 -4.74 -10.16
CA PRO A 88 13.45 -4.84 -11.08
C PRO A 88 12.11 -4.35 -10.54
N LEU A 89 11.90 -4.37 -9.22
CA LEU A 89 10.70 -3.79 -8.60
C LEU A 89 10.63 -2.28 -8.85
N LYS A 90 11.77 -1.58 -8.71
CA LYS A 90 11.90 -0.14 -8.99
C LYS A 90 11.51 0.20 -10.45
N ARG A 91 11.78 -0.70 -11.40
CA ARG A 91 11.45 -0.53 -12.83
C ARG A 91 10.02 -0.94 -13.19
N SER A 92 9.39 -1.83 -12.42
CA SER A 92 8.04 -2.35 -12.69
C SER A 92 6.95 -1.50 -12.05
N GLY A 93 7.27 -0.73 -11.00
CA GLY A 93 6.34 0.20 -10.36
C GLY A 93 5.85 1.34 -11.27
N THR A 94 6.55 1.63 -12.37
CA THR A 94 6.14 2.61 -13.39
C THR A 94 5.22 2.03 -14.47
N THR A 95 4.95 0.72 -14.48
CA THR A 95 4.22 0.02 -15.56
C THR A 95 2.86 -0.55 -15.14
N PHE A 96 2.35 -0.23 -13.94
CA PHE A 96 0.99 -0.60 -13.55
C PHE A 96 -0.01 0.27 -14.32
N HIS A 97 -0.29 -0.11 -15.57
CA HIS A 97 -1.19 0.62 -16.45
C HIS A 97 -2.63 0.55 -15.94
N ARG A 98 -3.28 1.72 -15.96
CA ARG A 98 -4.73 1.89 -15.84
C ARG A 98 -5.44 0.94 -16.82
N PRO A 99 -6.39 0.08 -16.38
CA PRO A 99 -7.16 -0.73 -17.31
C PRO A 99 -7.92 0.20 -18.24
N GLN A 100 -7.79 0.00 -19.56
CA GLN A 100 -8.62 0.70 -20.52
C GLN A 100 -10.03 0.10 -20.45
N SER A 101 -10.99 0.92 -20.06
CA SER A 101 -12.41 0.61 -20.20
C SER A 101 -12.72 0.62 -21.70
N THR A 102 -12.78 -0.56 -22.31
CA THR A 102 -13.51 -0.73 -23.57
C THR A 102 -15.00 -0.71 -23.26
N ALA A 103 -15.67 0.32 -23.75
CA ALA A 103 -17.12 0.38 -23.92
C ALA A 103 -17.56 -0.55 -25.08
#